data_AF-G2IMR2-F1
#
_entry.id   AF-G2IMR2-F1
#
_cell.length_a   1.000
_cell.length_b   1.000
_cell.length_c   1.000
_cell.angle_alpha   90.00
_cell.angle_beta   90.00
_cell.angle_gamma   90.00
#
_symmetry.space_group_name_H-M   'P 1'
#
loop_
_entity.id
_entity.type
_entity.pdbx_description
1 polymer ?
#
loop_
_entity_poly.entity_id
_entity_poly.type
_entity_poly.pdbx_seq_one_letter_code
_entity_poly.pdbx_strand_id
1 'polypeptide(L)' 'MIPTRHDYYRRRAREHRKLALAAGQSEQRAMHDQLVRAYDALAKQYRLRQIVRLKI' A
#
# COMPACT_ATOMS: atom_id res chain seq x y z
N MET A 1 -2.67 -4.60 19.63
CA MET A 1 -3.20 -3.53 18.75
C MET A 1 -3.67 -4.16 17.44
N ILE A 2 -4.95 -4.06 17.10
CA ILE A 2 -5.48 -4.60 15.84
C ILE A 2 -5.00 -3.69 14.69
N PRO A 3 -4.33 -4.22 13.65
CA PRO A 3 -3.83 -3.39 12.54
C PRO A 3 -4.97 -2.65 11.86
N THR A 4 -4.81 -1.35 11.64
CA THR A 4 -5.81 -0.60 10.87
C THR A 4 -5.75 -1.02 9.40
N ARG A 5 -6.84 -0.77 8.65
CA ARG A 5 -6.81 -0.95 7.18
C ARG A 5 -5.71 -0.11 6.53
N HIS A 6 -5.41 1.08 7.08
CA HIS A 6 -4.28 1.89 6.64
C HIS A 6 -2.95 1.14 6.80
N ASP A 7 -2.70 0.56 7.97
CA ASP A 7 -1.46 -0.17 8.26
C ASP A 7 -1.30 -1.39 7.37
N TYR A 8 -2.40 -2.11 7.12
CA TYR A 8 -2.44 -3.24 6.22
C TYR A 8 -1.99 -2.86 4.80
N TYR A 9 -2.64 -1.86 4.18
CA TYR A 9 -2.30 -1.47 2.81
C TYR A 9 -0.90 -0.86 2.71
N ARG A 10 -0.48 -0.08 3.72
CA ARG A 10 0.89 0.43 3.78
C ARG A 10 1.93 -0.68 3.89
N ARG A 11 1.63 -1.77 4.62
CA ARG A 11 2.52 -2.94 4.68
C ARG A 11 2.62 -3.63 3.32
N ARG A 12 1.50 -3.85 2.64
CA ARG A 12 1.45 -4.44 1.29
C ARG A 12 2.22 -3.62 0.26
N ALA A 13 2.10 -2.29 0.29
CA ALA A 13 2.88 -1.42 -0.59
C ALA A 13 4.39 -1.59 -0.37
N ARG A 14 4.85 -1.70 0.89
CA ARG A 14 6.27 -1.96 1.18
C ARG A 14 6.74 -3.33 0.71
N GLU A 15 5.91 -4.37 0.89
CA GLU A 15 6.21 -5.72 0.38
C GLU A 15 6.40 -5.70 -1.14
N HIS A 16 5.48 -5.10 -1.88
CA HIS A 16 5.59 -5.01 -3.34
C HIS A 16 6.75 -4.13 -3.81
N ARG A 17 7.11 -3.07 -3.08
CA ARG A 17 8.31 -2.29 -3.39
C ARG A 17 9.57 -3.14 -3.25
N LYS A 18 9.66 -4.00 -2.23
CA LYS A 18 10.78 -4.95 -2.10
C LYS A 18 10.82 -5.93 -3.27
N LEU A 19 9.67 -6.45 -3.69
CA LEU A 19 9.58 -7.35 -4.85
C LEU A 19 9.95 -6.65 -6.15
N ALA A 20 9.52 -5.39 -6.36
CA ALA A 20 9.90 -4.60 -7.52
C ALA A 20 11.43 -4.38 -7.62
N LEU A 21 12.08 -4.17 -6.46
CA LEU A 21 13.54 -4.01 -6.39
C LEU A 21 14.28 -5.33 -6.64
N ALA A 22 13.69 -6.46 -6.27
CA ALA A 22 14.27 -7.79 -6.47
C ALA A 22 13.95 -8.41 -7.84
N ALA A 23 12.97 -7.86 -8.57
CA ALA A 23 12.54 -8.39 -9.87
C ALA A 23 13.64 -8.16 -10.93
N GLY A 24 14.14 -9.26 -11.48
CA GLY A 24 15.14 -9.23 -12.57
C GLY A 24 14.54 -8.88 -13.94
N GLN A 25 13.22 -9.05 -14.11
CA GLN A 25 12.52 -8.77 -15.37
C GLN A 25 11.74 -7.45 -15.29
N SER A 26 11.78 -6.66 -16.37
CA SER A 26 11.16 -5.33 -16.45
C SER A 26 9.64 -5.37 -16.31
N GLU A 27 8.97 -6.35 -16.91
CA GLU A 27 7.51 -6.52 -16.83
C GLU A 27 7.05 -6.86 -15.41
N GLN A 28 7.76 -7.77 -14.74
CA GLN A 28 7.47 -8.14 -13.36
C GLN A 28 7.67 -6.96 -12.41
N ARG A 29 8.74 -6.18 -12.62
CA ARG A 29 8.97 -4.93 -11.89
C ARG A 29 7.84 -3.92 -12.11
N ALA A 30 7.42 -3.70 -13.35
CA ALA A 30 6.33 -2.78 -13.69
C ALA A 30 5.00 -3.19 -13.03
N MET A 31 4.70 -4.49 -13.01
CA MET A 31 3.53 -5.03 -12.29
C MET A 31 3.62 -4.72 -10.79
N HIS A 32 4.77 -4.96 -10.16
CA HIS A 32 4.94 -4.65 -8.73
C HIS A 32 4.82 -3.14 -8.46
N ASP A 33 5.36 -2.28 -9.32
CA ASP A 33 5.22 -0.83 -9.19
C ASP A 33 3.76 -0.36 -9.31
N GLN A 34 2.95 -0.99 -10.18
CA GLN A 34 1.51 -0.73 -10.24
C GLN A 34 0.80 -1.12 -8.94
N LEU A 35 1.15 -2.29 -8.36
CA LEU A 35 0.60 -2.73 -7.08
C LEU A 35 1.00 -1.79 -5.93
N VAL A 36 2.24 -1.30 -5.90
CA VAL A 36 2.68 -0.29 -4.92
C VAL A 36 1.77 0.95 -4.98
N ARG A 37 1.54 1.50 -6.18
CA ARG A 37 0.70 2.69 -6.37
C ARG A 37 -0.74 2.44 -5.92
N ALA A 38 -1.32 1.29 -6.27
CA ALA A 38 -2.68 0.93 -5.88
C ALA A 38 -2.83 0.82 -4.35
N TYR A 39 -1.89 0.16 -3.68
CA TYR A 39 -1.91 0.01 -2.23
C TYR A 39 -1.64 1.33 -1.49
N ASP A 40 -0.76 2.20 -2.00
CA ASP A 40 -0.54 3.54 -1.43
C ASP A 40 -1.80 4.41 -1.53
N ALA A 41 -2.52 4.35 -2.65
CA ALA A 41 -3.79 5.05 -2.83
C ALA A 41 -4.85 4.58 -1.82
N LEU A 42 -5.00 3.26 -1.65
CA LEU A 42 -5.90 2.67 -0.65
C LEU A 42 -5.49 3.09 0.77
N ALA A 43 -4.20 3.01 1.12
CA ALA A 43 -3.70 3.43 2.42
C ALA A 43 -4.07 4.90 2.71
N LYS A 44 -3.92 5.80 1.73
CA LYS A 44 -4.32 7.22 1.86
C LYS A 44 -5.82 7.36 2.09
N GLN A 45 -6.66 6.66 1.33
CA GLN A 45 -8.12 6.70 1.47
C GLN A 45 -8.57 6.24 2.87
N TYR A 46 -8.01 5.13 3.37
CA TYR A 46 -8.38 4.61 4.69
C TYR A 46 -7.87 5.49 5.85
N ARG A 47 -6.72 6.17 5.70
CA ARG A 47 -6.26 7.17 6.66
C ARG A 47 -7.25 8.34 6.77
N LEU A 48 -7.73 8.85 5.64
CA LEU A 48 -8.72 9.93 5.61
C LEU A 48 -10.03 9.50 6.27
N ARG A 49 -10.55 8.30 5.95
CA ARG A 49 -11.76 7.76 6.57
C ARG A 49 -11.63 7.57 8.08
N GLN A 50 -10.46 7.14 8.56
CA GLN A 50 -10.19 7.00 9.99
C GLN A 50 -10.16 8.37 10.70
N ILE A 51 -9.53 9.38 10.09
CA ILE A 51 -9.51 10.75 10.64
C ILE A 51 -10.94 11.32 10.71
N VAL A 52 -11.75 11.13 9.67
CA VAL A 52 -13.15 11.58 9.67
C VAL A 52 -13.96 10.89 10.77
N ARG A 53 -13.83 9.57 10.94
CA ARG A 53 -14.53 8.84 12.02
C ARG A 53 -14.12 9.25 13.43
N LEU A 54 -12.89 9.72 13.63
CA LEU A 54 -12.42 10.17 14.96
C LEU A 54 -12.91 11.59 15.32
N LYS A 55 -13.44 12.36 14.36
CA LYS A 55 -13.92 13.73 14.56
C LYS A 55 -15.43 13.84 14.82
N ILE A 56 -16.17 12.75 14.72
CA ILE A 56 -17.62 12.65 14.96
C ILE A 56 -17.81 12.02 16.33
#